data_AF-A0A6M8Y6V1-F1
#
_entry.id   AF-A0A6M8Y6V1-F1
#
_cell.length_a   1.000
_cell.length_b   1.000
_cell.length_c   1.000
_cell.angle_alpha   90.00
_cell.angle_beta   90.00
_cell.angle_gamma   90.00
#
_symmetry.space_group_name_H-M   'P 1'
#
loop_
_entity.id
_entity.type
_entity.pdbx_description
1 polymer ?
#
loop_
_entity_poly.entity_id
_entity_poly.type
_entity_poly.pdbx_seq_one_letter_code
_entity_poly.pdbx_strand_id
1 'polypeptide(L)'
;MGVVVVVMMSFILVSLVVVMALMVASREEMGVEIETGFESGFMVMSDEMQPLSVRFFVVGLVFLLLDLETAALLSTPLSLSSLFEGSGLVLLGVVWVYVIGTLYEWYVGSLDWFM
;
A
#
# COMPACT_ATOMS: atom_id res chain seq x y z
N MET A 1 -6.88 -19.08 17.75
CA MET A 1 -5.61 -19.70 18.23
C MET A 1 -4.71 -20.14 17.09
N GLY A 2 -5.17 -20.96 16.13
CA GLY A 2 -4.32 -21.43 15.01
C GLY A 2 -3.69 -20.30 14.18
N VAL A 3 -4.46 -19.27 13.79
CA VAL A 3 -3.95 -18.11 13.04
C VAL A 3 -2.85 -17.37 13.80
N VAL A 4 -3.03 -17.16 15.09
CA VAL A 4 -2.03 -16.49 15.95
C VAL A 4 -0.73 -17.30 15.98
N VAL A 5 -0.81 -18.64 16.08
CA VAL A 5 0.37 -19.51 16.05
C VAL A 5 1.11 -19.42 14.72
N VAL A 6 0.39 -19.42 13.58
CA VAL A 6 1.01 -19.31 12.24
C VAL A 6 1.72 -17.96 12.07
N VAL A 7 1.09 -16.86 12.49
CA VAL A 7 1.69 -15.52 12.41
C VAL A 7 2.96 -15.45 13.28
N MET A 8 2.90 -15.95 14.51
CA MET A 8 4.07 -15.99 15.40
C MET A 8 5.21 -16.82 14.82
N MET A 9 4.91 -18.00 14.24
CA MET A 9 5.92 -18.83 13.58
C MET A 9 6.54 -18.14 12.37
N SER A 10 5.73 -17.44 11.56
CA SER A 10 6.25 -16.71 10.40
C SER A 10 7.20 -15.58 10.81
N PHE A 11 6.87 -14.84 11.88
CA PHE A 11 7.71 -13.77 12.40
C PHE A 11 9.05 -14.31 12.94
N ILE A 12 9.00 -15.43 13.68
CA ILE A 12 10.20 -16.10 14.18
C ILE A 12 11.10 -16.54 13.02
N LEU A 13 10.54 -17.16 11.98
CA LEU A 13 11.30 -17.59 10.81
C LEU A 13 11.98 -16.42 10.09
N VAL A 14 11.25 -15.33 9.83
CA VAL A 14 11.82 -14.13 9.20
C VAL A 14 12.93 -13.55 10.06
N SER A 15 12.72 -13.43 11.37
CA SER A 15 13.75 -12.91 12.28
C SER A 15 15.01 -13.77 12.31
N LEU A 16 14.87 -15.10 12.27
CA LEU A 16 16.00 -16.03 12.20
C LEU A 16 16.81 -15.83 10.93
N VAL A 17 16.14 -15.73 9.78
CA VAL A 17 16.79 -15.50 8.48
C VAL A 17 17.55 -14.17 8.48
N VAL A 18 16.95 -13.10 9.01
CA VAL A 18 17.60 -11.79 9.11
C VAL A 18 18.82 -11.83 10.04
N VAL A 19 18.71 -12.46 11.21
CA VAL A 19 19.85 -12.59 12.14
C VAL A 19 20.99 -13.39 11.52
N MET A 20 20.68 -14.50 10.83
CA MET A 20 21.68 -15.30 10.11
C MET A 20 22.36 -14.47 9.01
N ALA A 21 21.59 -13.70 8.23
CA ALA A 21 22.15 -12.82 7.21
C ALA A 21 23.06 -11.74 7.81
N LEU A 22 22.66 -11.12 8.92
CA LEU A 22 23.46 -10.11 9.62
C LEU A 22 24.75 -10.71 10.21
N MET A 23 24.70 -11.92 10.78
CA MET A 23 25.89 -12.61 11.29
C MET A 23 26.90 -12.98 10.21
N VAL A 24 26.44 -13.23 8.99
CA VAL A 24 27.30 -13.44 7.82
C VAL A 24 27.86 -12.11 7.33
N ALA A 25 27.02 -11.10 7.16
CA ALA A 25 27.42 -9.77 6.68
C ALA A 25 28.39 -9.06 7.62
N SER A 26 28.23 -9.20 8.95
CA SER A 26 29.12 -8.58 9.94
C SER A 26 30.55 -9.12 9.93
N ARG A 27 30.85 -10.16 9.14
CA ARG A 27 32.21 -10.69 8.98
C ARG A 27 33.00 -10.00 7.86
N GLU A 28 32.36 -9.19 7.05
CA GLU A 28 33.03 -8.39 6.02
C GLU A 28 33.42 -7.03 6.59
N GLU A 29 34.69 -6.64 6.45
CA GLU A 29 35.14 -5.28 6.76
C GLU A 29 34.48 -4.32 5.77
N MET A 30 33.52 -3.52 6.25
CA MET A 30 32.84 -2.52 5.42
C MET A 30 33.83 -1.39 5.09
N GLY A 31 34.34 -1.40 3.86
CA GLY A 31 35.11 -0.29 3.31
C GLY A 31 34.18 0.87 2.93
N VAL A 32 34.69 2.11 2.99
CA VAL A 32 33.97 3.36 2.69
C VAL A 32 33.28 3.36 1.31
N GLU A 33 33.80 2.58 0.36
CA GLU A 33 33.24 2.45 -1.00
C GLU A 33 31.93 1.63 -1.06
N ILE A 34 31.62 0.84 -0.04
CA ILE A 34 30.37 0.07 0.06
C ILE A 34 29.22 0.93 0.63
N GLU A 35 29.55 1.95 1.43
CA GLU A 35 28.56 2.85 2.05
C GLU A 35 28.11 3.99 1.11
N THR A 36 28.78 4.17 -0.03
CA THR A 36 28.37 5.13 -1.06
C THR A 36 27.37 4.50 -2.03
N GLY A 37 26.27 5.21 -2.33
CA GLY A 37 25.23 4.72 -3.24
C GLY A 37 25.77 4.21 -4.57
N PHE A 38 25.26 3.05 -5.00
CA PHE A 38 25.74 2.26 -6.15
C PHE A 38 25.44 2.88 -7.52
N GLU A 39 25.58 4.20 -7.70
CA GLU A 39 25.16 4.84 -8.95
C GLU A 39 26.25 5.61 -9.67
N SER A 40 27.37 5.89 -9.00
CA SER A 40 28.64 6.21 -9.65
C SER A 40 29.70 6.16 -8.56
N GLY A 41 30.96 5.84 -8.86
CA GLY A 41 32.07 5.88 -7.89
C GLY A 41 32.41 7.29 -7.34
N PHE A 42 31.41 8.17 -7.25
CA PHE A 42 31.45 9.49 -6.66
C PHE A 42 30.57 9.48 -5.40
N MET A 43 31.06 10.11 -4.34
CA MET A 43 30.29 10.37 -3.13
C MET A 43 29.02 11.13 -3.55
N VAL A 44 27.86 10.54 -3.31
CA VAL A 44 26.57 11.13 -3.64
C VAL A 44 26.41 12.41 -2.81
N MET A 45 26.83 13.56 -3.35
CA MET A 45 26.44 14.88 -2.84
C MET A 45 25.05 15.26 -3.37
N SER A 46 24.10 14.32 -3.32
CA SER A 46 22.70 14.68 -3.55
C SER A 46 22.11 15.03 -2.20
N ASP A 47 21.54 16.23 -2.09
CA ASP A 47 20.54 16.49 -1.06
C ASP A 47 19.53 15.33 -1.08
N GLU A 48 19.46 14.57 0.01
CA GLU A 48 18.57 13.42 0.20
C GLU A 48 17.08 13.82 0.08
N MET A 49 16.80 15.13 0.00
CA MET A 49 15.51 15.69 -0.37
C MET A 49 15.35 15.77 -1.90
N GLN A 50 15.31 14.61 -2.55
CA GLN A 50 14.71 14.57 -3.89
C GLN A 50 13.24 15.00 -3.77
N PRO A 51 12.77 15.99 -4.56
CA PRO A 51 11.39 16.41 -4.50
C PRO A 51 10.49 15.23 -4.86
N LEU A 52 9.63 14.84 -3.92
CA LEU A 52 8.64 13.80 -4.13
C LEU A 52 7.77 14.18 -5.34
N SER A 53 7.60 13.26 -6.28
CA SER A 53 6.73 13.52 -7.42
C SER A 53 5.28 13.66 -6.92
N VAL A 54 4.64 14.78 -7.25
CA VAL A 54 3.24 15.05 -6.88
C VAL A 54 2.31 13.97 -7.44
N ARG A 55 2.71 13.30 -8.51
CA ARG A 55 1.96 12.20 -9.14
C ARG A 55 1.80 11.00 -8.21
N PHE A 56 2.86 10.59 -7.50
CA PHE A 56 2.74 9.49 -6.53
C PHE A 56 1.84 9.85 -5.35
N PHE A 57 1.85 11.13 -4.94
CA PHE A 57 0.96 11.61 -3.89
C PHE A 57 -0.52 11.55 -4.31
N VAL A 58 -0.84 11.98 -5.54
CA VAL A 58 -2.21 11.94 -6.08
C VAL A 58 -2.72 10.50 -6.19
N VAL A 59 -1.91 9.57 -6.68
CA VAL A 59 -2.27 8.14 -6.76
C VAL A 59 -2.53 7.55 -5.37
N GLY A 60 -1.68 7.88 -4.39
CA GLY A 60 -1.89 7.44 -3.00
C GLY A 60 -3.17 8.01 -2.38
N LEU A 61 -3.52 9.25 -2.70
CA LEU A 61 -4.74 9.88 -2.22
C LEU A 61 -6.00 9.26 -2.84
N VAL A 62 -6.00 8.98 -4.15
CA VAL A 62 -7.09 8.25 -4.82
C VAL A 62 -7.23 6.84 -4.26
N PHE A 63 -6.12 6.13 -4.03
CA PHE A 63 -6.15 4.81 -3.41
C PHE A 63 -6.80 4.84 -2.02
N LEU A 64 -6.47 5.84 -1.20
CA LEU A 64 -7.05 6.00 0.14
C LEU A 64 -8.57 6.26 0.09
N LEU A 65 -9.03 7.07 -0.87
CA LEU A 65 -10.46 7.32 -1.07
C LEU A 65 -11.19 6.06 -1.55
N LEU A 66 -10.62 5.32 -2.51
CA LEU A 66 -11.19 4.06 -3.00
C LEU A 66 -11.24 2.98 -1.91
N ASP A 67 -10.23 2.91 -1.03
CA ASP A 67 -10.21 1.98 0.10
C ASP A 67 -11.33 2.33 1.13
N LEU A 68 -11.58 3.62 1.36
CA LEU A 68 -12.71 4.07 2.18
C LEU A 68 -14.07 3.68 1.58
N GLU A 69 -14.25 3.87 0.27
CA GLU A 69 -15.50 3.53 -0.42
C GLU A 69 -15.74 2.01 -0.48
N THR A 70 -14.68 1.22 -0.69
CA THR A 70 -14.80 -0.25 -0.67
C THR A 70 -15.10 -0.78 0.73
N ALA A 71 -14.57 -0.17 1.79
CA ALA A 71 -14.98 -0.49 3.17
C ALA A 71 -16.47 -0.19 3.44
N ALA A 72 -16.99 0.92 2.89
CA ALA A 72 -18.41 1.24 2.94
C ALA A 72 -19.25 0.21 2.14
N LEU A 73 -18.80 -0.16 0.94
CA LEU A 73 -19.45 -1.20 0.13
C LEU A 73 -19.51 -2.55 0.86
N LEU A 74 -18.44 -2.95 1.55
CA LEU A 74 -18.42 -4.22 2.27
C LEU A 74 -19.36 -4.20 3.48
N SER A 75 -19.42 -3.11 4.24
CA SER A 75 -20.22 -3.02 5.46
C SER A 75 -21.73 -2.86 5.21
N THR A 76 -22.13 -2.25 4.10
CA THR A 76 -23.55 -2.00 3.77
C THR A 76 -24.44 -3.25 3.68
N PRO A 77 -24.12 -4.33 2.92
CA PRO A 77 -24.96 -5.52 2.86
C PRO A 77 -25.05 -6.25 4.20
N LEU A 78 -23.96 -6.26 4.98
CA LEU A 78 -23.94 -6.84 6.32
C LEU A 78 -24.92 -6.13 7.25
N SER A 79 -24.96 -4.80 7.21
CA SER A 79 -25.87 -3.98 8.04
C SER A 79 -27.34 -4.06 7.59
N LEU A 80 -27.60 -4.22 6.29
CA LEU A 80 -28.94 -4.17 5.69
C LEU A 80 -29.64 -5.54 5.66
N SER A 81 -28.92 -6.63 5.89
CA SER A 81 -29.41 -8.01 5.81
C SER A 81 -30.62 -8.33 6.70
N SER A 82 -30.90 -7.53 7.73
CA SER A 82 -31.97 -7.79 8.71
C SER A 82 -33.04 -6.71 8.82
N LEU A 83 -32.95 -5.60 8.07
CA LEU A 83 -33.66 -4.38 8.47
C LEU A 83 -34.91 -4.02 7.63
N PHE A 84 -34.95 -4.16 6.29
CA PHE A 84 -36.07 -3.60 5.48
C PHE A 84 -36.29 -4.23 4.09
N GLU A 85 -37.53 -4.18 3.60
CA GLU A 85 -37.98 -4.55 2.23
C GLU A 85 -37.45 -3.61 1.11
N GLY A 86 -36.59 -2.65 1.43
CA GLY A 86 -35.96 -1.71 0.47
C GLY A 86 -34.42 -1.76 0.44
N SER A 87 -33.81 -2.70 1.16
CA SER A 87 -32.35 -2.81 1.31
C SER A 87 -31.59 -2.93 -0.02
N GLY A 88 -32.19 -3.59 -1.02
CA GLY A 88 -31.60 -3.73 -2.36
C GLY A 88 -31.43 -2.39 -3.09
N LEU A 89 -32.35 -1.44 -2.92
CA LEU A 89 -32.27 -0.12 -3.56
C LEU A 89 -31.15 0.73 -2.94
N VAL A 90 -30.95 0.63 -1.62
CA VAL A 90 -29.86 1.31 -0.91
C VAL A 90 -28.51 0.75 -1.35
N LEU A 91 -28.37 -0.59 -1.40
CA LEU A 91 -27.15 -1.24 -1.87
C LEU A 91 -26.81 -0.84 -3.31
N LEU A 92 -27.81 -0.83 -4.20
CA LEU A 92 -27.64 -0.35 -5.57
C LEU A 92 -27.17 1.10 -5.61
N GLY A 93 -27.75 1.97 -4.77
CA GLY A 93 -27.32 3.37 -4.68
C GLY A 93 -25.84 3.52 -4.29
N VAL A 94 -25.37 2.75 -3.30
CA VAL A 94 -23.96 2.76 -2.88
C VAL A 94 -23.05 2.25 -3.99
N VAL A 95 -23.42 1.16 -4.66
CA VAL A 95 -22.67 0.63 -5.81
C VAL A 95 -22.62 1.65 -6.96
N TRP A 96 -23.72 2.37 -7.22
CA TRP A 96 -23.75 3.40 -8.25
C TRP A 96 -22.81 4.56 -7.95
N VAL A 97 -22.78 5.04 -6.71
CA VAL A 97 -21.85 6.11 -6.29
C VAL A 97 -20.41 5.65 -6.49
N TYR A 98 -20.06 4.43 -6.06
CA TYR A 98 -18.72 3.85 -6.25
C TYR A 98 -18.30 3.78 -7.73
N VAL A 99 -19.19 3.27 -8.59
CA VAL A 99 -18.89 3.14 -10.03
C VAL A 99 -18.72 4.52 -10.68
N ILE A 100 -19.60 5.48 -10.36
CA ILE A 100 -19.52 6.83 -10.93
C ILE A 100 -18.25 7.55 -10.44
N GLY A 101 -17.92 7.43 -9.15
CA GLY A 101 -16.70 7.99 -8.57
C GLY A 101 -15.45 7.47 -9.28
N THR A 102 -15.34 6.16 -9.43
CA THR A 102 -14.22 5.52 -10.13
C THR A 102 -14.11 5.97 -11.60
N LEU A 103 -15.25 6.05 -12.31
CA LEU A 103 -15.27 6.52 -13.70
C LEU A 103 -14.84 8.00 -13.83
N TYR A 104 -15.22 8.84 -12.88
CA TYR A 104 -14.81 10.24 -12.85
C TYR A 104 -13.30 10.38 -12.63
N GLU A 105 -12.73 9.64 -11.68
CA GLU A 105 -11.28 9.64 -11.42
C GLU A 105 -10.46 9.17 -12.62
N TRP A 106 -10.99 8.17 -13.34
CA TRP A 106 -10.38 7.71 -14.59
C TRP A 106 -10.45 8.78 -15.68
N TYR A 107 -11.59 9.44 -15.86
CA TYR A 107 -11.73 10.52 -16.83
C TYR A 107 -10.80 11.70 -16.55
N VAL A 108 -10.56 12.03 -15.27
CA VAL A 108 -9.63 13.09 -14.86
C VAL A 108 -8.16 12.70 -15.13
N GLY A 109 -7.88 11.43 -15.44
CA GLY A 109 -6.52 10.93 -15.68
C GLY A 109 -5.73 10.74 -14.39
N SER A 110 -6.38 10.73 -13.22
CA SER A 110 -5.71 10.52 -11.94
C SER A 110 -5.18 9.10 -11.77
N LEU A 111 -5.68 8.17 -12.59
CA LEU A 111 -5.29 6.76 -12.65
C LEU A 111 -4.28 6.47 -13.77
N ASP A 112 -3.86 7.46 -14.57
CA ASP A 112 -2.90 7.26 -15.65
C ASP A 112 -1.46 7.41 -15.13
N TRP A 113 -0.68 6.33 -15.23
CA TRP A 113 0.67 6.25 -14.70
C TRP A 113 1.74 6.80 -15.67
N PHE A 114 1.38 7.02 -16.95
CA PHE A 114 2.33 7.24 -18.04
C PHE A 114 2.19 8.56 -18.81
N MET A 115 1.48 9.57 -18.27
CA MET A 115 1.49 10.94 -18.82
C MET A 115 2.26 11.87 -17.90
#